data_AF-A0A978UT78-F1
#
_entry.id   AF-A0A978UT78-F1
#
_cell.length_a   1.000
_cell.length_b   1.000
_cell.length_c   1.000
_cell.angle_alpha   90.00
_cell.angle_beta   90.00
_cell.angle_gamma   90.00
#
_symmetry.space_group_name_H-M   'P 1'
#
loop_
_entity.id
_entity.type
_entity.pdbx_description
1 polymer ?
#
loop_
_entity_poly.entity_id
_entity_poly.type
_entity_poly.pdbx_seq_one_letter_code
_entity_poly.pdbx_strand_id
1 'polypeptide(L)'
;MEFSVTCSNQCIAKPKPLYICTQHLSPKAGYGSRCHSQSNTAGHGNALHALRSRFSDPTNVLQSWDPTLVNPCTWFHVTCDSNSHVIRLELYRNEISGKIPKELGKLKNLISMDLYDNKFEGEIPKSLNKLKSLRFLRLNNNKLTGSIPRGLTKLSNLKVFDVSNNDLCGTIPVEGPFATFPMERYHFYTCLS
;
A
#
# COMPACT_ATOMS: atom_id res chain seq x y z
N MET A 1 18.89 11.95 -44.81
CA MET A 1 20.08 11.54 -44.05
C MET A 1 19.65 11.33 -42.62
N GLU A 2 19.66 10.07 -42.18
CA GLU A 2 19.34 9.67 -40.81
C GLU A 2 20.35 10.30 -39.85
N PHE A 3 19.87 10.93 -38.79
CA PHE A 3 20.69 11.26 -37.64
C PHE A 3 20.41 10.23 -36.55
N SER A 4 21.21 9.17 -36.52
CA SER A 4 21.28 8.24 -35.40
C SER A 4 21.89 8.95 -34.20
N VAL A 5 21.11 9.20 -33.15
CA VAL A 5 21.65 9.54 -31.82
C VAL A 5 21.89 8.23 -31.09
N THR A 6 23.13 7.73 -31.16
CA THR A 6 23.59 6.63 -30.32
C THR A 6 23.70 7.12 -28.88
N CYS A 7 22.85 6.60 -28.00
CA CYS A 7 23.04 6.73 -26.56
C CYS A 7 24.20 5.80 -26.18
N SER A 8 25.43 6.33 -26.14
CA SER A 8 26.59 5.57 -25.67
C SER A 8 26.45 5.29 -24.18
N ASN A 9 26.02 4.08 -23.85
CA ASN A 9 26.18 3.50 -22.52
C ASN A 9 27.68 3.34 -22.24
N GLN A 10 28.30 4.31 -21.55
CA GLN A 10 29.55 4.09 -20.85
C GLN A 10 29.29 4.07 -19.34
N CYS A 11 28.79 2.94 -18.85
CA CYS A 11 28.94 2.59 -17.45
C CYS A 11 30.37 2.05 -17.27
N ILE A 12 31.26 2.82 -16.64
CA ILE A 12 32.59 2.30 -16.26
C ILE A 12 32.38 1.23 -15.19
N ALA A 13 32.79 -0.01 -15.48
CA ALA A 13 32.76 -1.10 -14.52
C ALA A 13 33.81 -0.86 -13.42
N LYS A 14 33.36 -0.85 -12.16
CA LYS A 14 34.21 -1.06 -10.97
C LYS A 14 33.57 -2.15 -10.10
N PRO A 15 34.38 -2.92 -9.32
CA PRO A 15 33.85 -4.02 -8.52
C PRO A 15 32.85 -3.51 -7.47
N LYS A 16 31.72 -4.23 -7.37
CA LYS A 16 30.49 -4.03 -6.56
C LYS A 16 30.59 -3.24 -5.22
N PRO A 17 29.48 -2.66 -4.71
CA PRO A 17 28.23 -2.30 -5.38
C PRO A 17 27.83 -0.85 -5.05
N LEU A 18 28.28 0.12 -5.83
CA LEU A 18 27.70 1.48 -5.79
C LEU A 18 27.71 2.06 -7.21
N TYR A 19 26.52 2.30 -7.76
CA TYR A 19 26.36 3.15 -8.92
C TYR A 19 25.83 4.51 -8.42
N ILE A 20 26.64 5.56 -8.55
CA ILE A 20 26.22 6.93 -8.25
C ILE A 20 25.91 7.61 -9.58
N CYS A 21 24.65 7.96 -9.82
CA CYS A 21 24.29 8.93 -10.86
C CYS A 21 24.35 10.33 -10.23
N THR A 22 25.46 11.05 -10.44
CA THR A 22 25.52 12.48 -10.11
C THR A 22 24.76 13.26 -11.19
N GLN A 23 23.65 13.90 -10.81
CA GLN A 23 23.02 14.91 -11.66
C GLN A 23 23.93 16.16 -11.70
N HIS A 24 24.71 16.32 -12.77
CA HIS A 24 25.16 17.66 -13.16
C HIS A 24 24.09 18.27 -14.07
N LEU A 25 23.24 19.11 -13.50
CA LEU A 25 22.44 20.06 -14.28
C LEU A 25 23.40 21.14 -14.80
N SER A 26 23.65 21.15 -16.11
CA SER A 26 24.17 22.33 -16.80
C SER A 26 23.00 23.20 -17.26
N PRO A 27 23.06 24.54 -17.12
CA PRO A 27 21.98 25.43 -17.48
C PRO A 27 22.07 25.77 -18.98
N LYS A 28 21.17 25.22 -19.80
CA LYS A 28 20.60 25.81 -21.05
C LYS A 28 19.88 24.75 -21.91
N ALA A 29 18.84 25.20 -22.61
CA ALA A 29 17.84 24.49 -23.43
C ALA A 29 16.75 23.80 -22.58
N GLY A 30 15.46 24.09 -22.72
CA GLY A 30 14.69 24.48 -23.90
C GLY A 30 13.46 23.56 -23.93
N TYR A 31 12.26 24.13 -24.09
CA TYR A 31 10.97 23.47 -23.93
C TYR A 31 10.87 22.08 -24.62
N GLY A 32 10.39 21.08 -23.86
CA GLY A 32 9.64 19.95 -24.41
C GLY A 32 10.45 18.76 -24.94
N SER A 33 11.05 17.97 -24.05
CA SER A 33 11.38 16.57 -24.35
C SER A 33 10.97 15.68 -23.18
N ARG A 34 9.86 14.99 -23.39
CA ARG A 34 9.20 14.08 -22.46
C ARG A 34 10.07 12.83 -22.31
N CYS A 35 10.81 12.71 -21.21
CA CYS A 35 11.35 11.41 -20.81
C CYS A 35 10.15 10.45 -20.68
N HIS A 36 10.07 9.43 -21.53
CA HIS A 36 9.13 8.34 -21.32
C HIS A 36 9.52 7.69 -19.99
N SER A 37 8.76 8.03 -18.94
CA SER A 37 8.86 7.37 -17.65
C SER A 37 8.52 5.90 -17.87
N GLN A 38 9.53 5.04 -17.84
CA GLN A 38 9.30 3.61 -17.81
C GLN A 38 8.56 3.25 -16.51
N SER A 39 7.26 2.96 -16.68
CA SER A 39 6.39 2.14 -15.86
C SER A 39 5.93 2.66 -14.49
N ASN A 40 4.70 2.26 -14.17
CA ASN A 40 3.81 2.63 -13.07
C ASN A 40 4.30 2.20 -11.66
N THR A 41 5.59 1.89 -11.50
CA THR A 41 6.19 1.27 -10.31
C THR A 41 6.59 2.30 -9.25
N ALA A 42 6.94 3.53 -9.65
CA ALA A 42 7.29 4.62 -8.73
C ALA A 42 6.16 4.98 -7.76
N GLY A 43 4.90 4.83 -8.16
CA GLY A 43 3.74 5.11 -7.31
C GLY A 43 3.52 4.10 -6.18
N HIS A 44 3.81 2.83 -6.43
CA HIS A 44 3.62 1.73 -5.47
C HIS A 44 4.74 1.70 -4.42
N GLY A 45 6.00 1.83 -4.85
CA GLY A 45 7.15 1.91 -3.95
C GLY A 45 7.01 3.07 -2.95
N ASN A 46 6.53 4.23 -3.42
CA ASN A 46 6.29 5.39 -2.56
C ASN A 46 5.18 5.18 -1.52
N ALA A 47 4.11 4.45 -1.88
CA ALA A 47 3.01 4.16 -0.95
C ALA A 47 3.44 3.20 0.16
N LEU A 48 4.22 2.18 -0.19
CA LEU A 48 4.72 1.18 0.76
C LEU A 48 5.93 1.69 1.55
N HIS A 49 6.74 2.60 1.00
CA HIS A 49 7.76 3.31 1.77
C HIS A 49 7.15 4.22 2.84
N ALA A 50 6.09 4.97 2.49
CA ALA A 50 5.33 5.76 3.45
C ALA A 50 4.69 4.90 4.56
N LEU A 51 4.49 3.61 4.30
CA LEU A 51 4.01 2.65 5.28
C LEU A 51 5.15 2.22 6.22
N ARG A 52 6.32 1.84 5.69
CA ARG A 52 7.50 1.53 6.52
C ARG A 52 7.89 2.70 7.44
N SER A 53 7.93 3.92 6.91
CA SER A 53 8.42 5.09 7.69
C SER A 53 7.47 5.52 8.82
N ARG A 54 6.24 4.99 8.87
CA ARG A 54 5.23 5.34 9.87
C ARG A 54 4.99 4.25 10.91
N PHE A 55 5.60 3.09 10.76
CA PHE A 55 5.35 1.94 11.62
C PHE A 55 6.49 1.71 12.60
N SER A 56 6.12 1.34 13.83
CA SER A 56 7.03 0.62 14.70
C SER A 56 6.99 -0.85 14.30
N ASP A 57 8.13 -1.39 13.91
CA ASP A 57 8.29 -2.76 13.42
C ASP A 57 9.33 -3.50 14.28
N PRO A 58 8.95 -3.93 15.50
CA PRO A 58 9.89 -4.55 16.44
C PRO A 58 10.35 -5.94 15.97
N THR A 59 9.57 -6.61 15.12
CA THR A 59 9.89 -7.92 14.54
C THR A 59 10.71 -7.81 13.26
N ASN A 60 10.96 -6.59 12.78
CA ASN A 60 11.78 -6.28 11.61
C ASN A 60 11.30 -6.96 10.32
N VAL A 61 9.99 -7.17 10.18
CA VAL A 61 9.41 -7.83 9.00
C VAL A 61 9.41 -6.94 7.75
N LEU A 62 9.56 -5.63 7.93
CA LEU A 62 9.67 -4.63 6.86
C LEU A 62 11.13 -4.37 6.47
N GLN A 63 12.10 -5.17 6.95
CA GLN A 63 13.53 -4.93 6.66
C GLN A 63 13.82 -4.87 5.15
N SER A 64 13.18 -5.73 4.37
CA SER A 64 13.38 -5.82 2.91
C SER A 64 12.73 -4.67 2.14
N TRP A 65 11.95 -3.81 2.81
CA TRP A 65 11.18 -2.74 2.16
C TRP A 65 12.09 -1.54 1.89
N ASP A 66 12.97 -1.69 0.92
CA ASP A 66 13.91 -0.65 0.53
C ASP A 66 13.30 0.24 -0.57
N PRO A 67 13.02 1.52 -0.28
CA PRO A 67 12.44 2.45 -1.25
C PRO A 67 13.35 2.75 -2.44
N THR A 68 14.64 2.46 -2.33
CA THR A 68 15.60 2.64 -3.43
C THR A 68 15.49 1.50 -4.45
N LEU A 69 14.88 0.38 -4.08
CA LEU A 69 14.54 -0.68 -5.01
C LEU A 69 13.30 -0.28 -5.81
N VAL A 70 13.44 -0.33 -7.15
CA VAL A 70 12.42 0.10 -8.10
C VAL A 70 11.12 -0.74 -8.01
N ASN A 71 11.20 -1.95 -7.45
CA ASN A 71 10.10 -2.90 -7.49
C ASN A 71 9.71 -3.44 -6.10
N PRO A 72 8.53 -3.08 -5.56
CA PRO A 72 8.05 -3.62 -4.28
C PRO A 72 7.71 -5.12 -4.34
N CYS A 73 7.68 -5.73 -5.52
CA CYS A 73 7.41 -7.16 -5.68
C CYS A 73 8.53 -8.06 -5.15
N THR A 74 9.70 -7.51 -4.82
CA THR A 74 10.79 -8.25 -4.16
C THR A 74 10.72 -8.15 -2.64
N TRP A 75 9.79 -7.37 -2.10
CA TRP A 75 9.68 -7.16 -0.66
C TRP A 75 8.94 -8.32 -0.01
N PHE A 76 9.42 -8.76 1.17
CA PHE A 76 8.70 -9.73 1.97
C PHE A 76 7.30 -9.24 2.29
N HIS A 77 6.37 -10.20 2.35
CA HIS A 77 4.95 -9.94 2.62
C HIS A 77 4.23 -9.12 1.54
N VAL A 78 4.85 -8.93 0.37
CA VAL A 78 4.24 -8.31 -0.81
C VAL A 78 4.20 -9.34 -1.93
N THR A 79 3.01 -9.56 -2.51
CA THR A 79 2.85 -10.37 -3.72
C THR A 79 2.39 -9.51 -4.89
N CYS A 80 2.95 -9.75 -6.07
CA CYS A 80 2.56 -9.08 -7.31
C CYS A 80 1.97 -10.03 -8.36
N ASP A 81 1.23 -9.45 -9.32
CA ASP A 81 0.83 -10.13 -10.54
C ASP A 81 1.95 -10.14 -11.60
N SER A 82 1.69 -10.74 -12.77
CA SER A 82 2.62 -10.78 -13.91
C SER A 82 2.99 -9.41 -14.47
N ASN A 83 2.20 -8.38 -14.15
CA ASN A 83 2.42 -7.00 -14.57
C ASN A 83 3.11 -6.16 -13.48
N SER A 84 3.65 -6.80 -12.44
CA SER A 84 4.29 -6.14 -11.29
C SER A 84 3.38 -5.18 -10.52
N HIS A 85 2.06 -5.42 -10.53
CA HIS A 85 1.14 -4.73 -9.64
C HIS A 85 1.06 -5.46 -8.31
N VAL A 86 1.11 -4.72 -7.20
CA VAL A 86 0.91 -5.29 -5.87
C VAL A 86 -0.55 -5.76 -5.73
N ILE A 87 -0.72 -7.06 -5.51
CA ILE A 87 -2.02 -7.72 -5.37
C ILE A 87 -2.29 -8.28 -3.97
N ARG A 88 -1.25 -8.54 -3.16
CA ARG A 88 -1.41 -8.93 -1.75
C ARG A 88 -0.42 -8.19 -0.86
N LEU A 89 -0.89 -7.80 0.31
CA LEU A 89 -0.10 -7.27 1.41
C LEU A 89 -0.41 -8.06 2.68
N GLU A 90 0.57 -8.78 3.22
CA GLU A 90 0.39 -9.85 4.22
C GLU A 90 1.24 -9.62 5.47
N LEU A 91 0.87 -8.63 6.29
CA LEU A 91 1.64 -8.19 7.45
C LEU A 91 1.06 -8.67 8.80
N TYR A 92 0.24 -9.71 8.79
CA TYR A 92 -0.43 -10.20 9.99
C TYR A 92 0.54 -10.82 11.02
N ARG A 93 0.20 -10.76 12.32
CA ARG A 93 0.96 -11.38 13.43
C ARG A 93 2.40 -10.90 13.61
N ASN A 94 2.65 -9.58 13.48
CA ASN A 94 4.01 -9.03 13.52
C ASN A 94 4.23 -7.93 14.57
N GLU A 95 3.29 -7.75 15.49
CA GLU A 95 3.33 -6.70 16.53
C GLU A 95 3.49 -5.27 16.01
N ILE A 96 3.22 -5.04 14.73
CA ILE A 96 3.41 -3.74 14.09
C ILE A 96 2.45 -2.73 14.71
N SER A 97 2.95 -1.55 15.06
CA SER A 97 2.13 -0.46 15.58
C SER A 97 2.21 0.81 14.73
N GLY A 98 1.22 1.69 14.90
CA GLY A 98 1.06 2.93 14.13
C GLY A 98 -0.27 2.98 13.39
N LYS A 99 -0.47 4.04 12.61
CA LYS A 99 -1.74 4.29 11.90
C LYS A 99 -1.69 3.77 10.47
N ILE A 100 -2.74 3.07 10.04
CA ILE A 100 -2.85 2.63 8.63
C ILE A 100 -2.77 3.87 7.71
N PRO A 101 -1.78 3.95 6.80
CA PRO A 101 -1.56 5.15 6.00
C PRO A 101 -2.58 5.27 4.85
N LYS A 102 -3.04 6.49 4.58
CA LYS A 102 -4.00 6.76 3.49
C LYS A 102 -3.44 6.39 2.11
N GLU A 103 -2.11 6.37 1.97
CA GLU A 103 -1.36 6.07 0.76
C GLU A 103 -1.62 4.64 0.25
N LEU A 104 -2.01 3.70 1.14
CA LEU A 104 -2.42 2.35 0.72
C LEU A 104 -3.57 2.38 -0.30
N GLY A 105 -4.41 3.41 -0.28
CA GLY A 105 -5.46 3.63 -1.28
C GLY A 105 -4.94 3.83 -2.72
N LYS A 106 -3.63 3.93 -2.94
CA LYS A 106 -2.99 4.00 -4.27
C LYS A 106 -2.81 2.62 -4.92
N LEU A 107 -2.82 1.53 -4.17
CA LEU A 107 -2.61 0.16 -4.66
C LEU A 107 -3.86 -0.39 -5.36
N LYS A 108 -4.23 0.16 -6.52
CA LYS A 108 -5.55 -0.10 -7.16
C LYS A 108 -5.86 -1.57 -7.46
N ASN A 109 -4.81 -2.36 -7.68
CA ASN A 109 -4.90 -3.77 -8.01
C ASN A 109 -4.88 -4.69 -6.78
N LEU A 110 -4.85 -4.14 -5.56
CA LEU A 110 -4.79 -4.94 -4.35
C LEU A 110 -6.05 -5.81 -4.21
N ILE A 111 -5.83 -7.12 -4.06
CA ILE A 111 -6.85 -8.15 -3.90
C ILE A 111 -6.98 -8.56 -2.42
N SER A 112 -5.87 -8.67 -1.71
CA SER A 112 -5.83 -9.04 -0.28
C SER A 112 -5.05 -8.01 0.53
N MET A 113 -5.63 -7.57 1.64
CA MET A 113 -4.96 -6.76 2.66
C MET A 113 -5.16 -7.42 4.02
N ASP A 114 -4.09 -8.00 4.54
CA ASP A 114 -4.10 -8.80 5.76
C ASP A 114 -3.18 -8.17 6.81
N LEU A 115 -3.79 -7.44 7.74
CA LEU A 115 -3.11 -6.67 8.79
C LEU A 115 -3.51 -7.13 10.20
N TYR A 116 -4.22 -8.25 10.32
CA TYR A 116 -4.76 -8.75 11.58
C TYR A 116 -3.69 -9.20 12.58
N ASP A 117 -4.05 -9.31 13.85
CA ASP A 117 -3.14 -9.68 14.96
C ASP A 117 -1.91 -8.74 15.03
N ASN A 118 -2.15 -7.42 15.09
CA ASN A 118 -1.11 -6.40 15.22
C ASN A 118 -1.53 -5.35 16.27
N LYS A 119 -0.81 -4.23 16.32
CA LYS A 119 -1.06 -3.10 17.23
C LYS A 119 -1.41 -1.84 16.43
N PHE A 120 -2.04 -1.97 15.25
CA PHE A 120 -2.48 -0.81 14.46
C PHE A 120 -3.53 0.00 15.22
N GLU A 121 -3.41 1.32 15.16
CA GLU A 121 -4.24 2.26 15.90
C GLU A 121 -4.86 3.34 15.00
N GLY A 122 -5.81 4.10 15.56
CA GLY A 122 -6.51 5.17 14.85
C GLY A 122 -7.58 4.66 13.88
N GLU A 123 -8.04 5.54 13.00
CA GLU A 123 -9.17 5.24 12.11
C GLU A 123 -8.77 4.41 10.89
N ILE A 124 -9.74 3.64 10.37
CA ILE A 124 -9.65 3.02 9.04
C ILE A 124 -9.66 4.13 7.97
N PRO A 125 -8.63 4.26 7.12
CA PRO A 125 -8.56 5.36 6.16
C PRO A 125 -9.67 5.32 5.12
N LYS A 126 -10.38 6.45 4.94
CA LYS A 126 -11.42 6.59 3.91
C LYS A 126 -10.90 6.30 2.48
N SER A 127 -9.60 6.46 2.24
CA SER A 127 -8.96 6.20 0.95
C SER A 127 -8.97 4.73 0.52
N LEU A 128 -9.20 3.79 1.44
CA LEU A 128 -9.35 2.36 1.11
C LEU A 128 -10.57 2.10 0.22
N ASN A 129 -11.54 3.03 0.16
CA ASN A 129 -12.68 2.95 -0.77
C ASN A 129 -12.28 2.95 -2.27
N LYS A 130 -11.02 3.30 -2.57
CA LYS A 130 -10.48 3.34 -3.93
C LYS A 130 -9.92 1.99 -4.41
N LEU A 131 -9.86 0.97 -3.55
CA LEU A 131 -9.29 -0.35 -3.85
C LEU A 131 -10.35 -1.26 -4.48
N LYS A 132 -10.74 -0.98 -5.73
CA LYS A 132 -11.90 -1.64 -6.37
C LYS A 132 -11.71 -3.14 -6.62
N SER A 133 -10.48 -3.63 -6.67
CA SER A 133 -10.15 -5.05 -6.82
C SER A 133 -10.13 -5.82 -5.49
N LEU A 134 -10.30 -5.15 -4.36
CA LEU A 134 -10.14 -5.75 -3.03
C LEU A 134 -11.22 -6.79 -2.77
N ARG A 135 -10.80 -7.99 -2.37
CA ARG A 135 -11.66 -9.13 -2.04
C ARG A 135 -11.58 -9.51 -0.56
N PHE A 136 -10.41 -9.33 0.05
CA PHE A 136 -10.16 -9.68 1.44
C PHE A 136 -9.57 -8.48 2.17
N LEU A 137 -10.27 -8.03 3.21
CA LEU A 137 -9.81 -6.99 4.12
C LEU A 137 -9.92 -7.52 5.55
N ARG A 138 -8.78 -7.92 6.13
CA ARG A 138 -8.70 -8.44 7.50
C ARG A 138 -7.88 -7.52 8.37
N LEU A 139 -8.55 -6.85 9.29
CA LEU A 139 -7.99 -5.88 10.25
C LEU A 139 -8.29 -6.28 11.70
N ASN A 140 -8.85 -7.47 11.92
CA ASN A 140 -9.23 -7.95 13.26
C ASN A 140 -8.04 -8.04 14.22
N ASN A 141 -8.31 -8.02 15.53
CA ASN A 141 -7.29 -8.07 16.58
C ASN A 141 -6.25 -6.94 16.43
N ASN A 142 -6.72 -5.70 16.46
CA ASN A 142 -5.92 -4.47 16.46
C ASN A 142 -6.51 -3.47 17.46
N LYS A 143 -6.04 -2.22 17.45
CA LYS A 143 -6.52 -1.11 18.32
C LYS A 143 -7.16 0.01 17.49
N LEU A 144 -7.83 -0.35 16.38
CA LEU A 144 -8.43 0.63 15.49
C LEU A 144 -9.65 1.27 16.13
N THR A 145 -9.82 2.57 15.94
CA THR A 145 -10.89 3.39 16.54
C THR A 145 -11.75 4.07 15.47
N GLY A 146 -12.82 4.73 15.92
CA GLY A 146 -13.73 5.47 15.04
C GLY A 146 -14.72 4.56 14.29
N SER A 147 -15.35 5.11 13.26
CA SER A 147 -16.39 4.42 12.50
C SER A 147 -15.87 3.74 11.24
N ILE A 148 -16.55 2.68 10.79
CA ILE A 148 -16.30 2.08 9.47
C ILE A 148 -16.62 3.13 8.40
N PRO A 149 -15.68 3.48 7.50
CA PRO A 149 -15.96 4.45 6.45
C PRO A 149 -17.08 3.97 5.53
N ARG A 150 -18.19 4.72 5.44
CA ARG A 150 -19.32 4.40 4.53
C ARG A 150 -18.88 4.18 3.08
N GLY A 151 -17.78 4.81 2.66
CA GLY A 151 -17.20 4.61 1.32
C GLY A 151 -16.80 3.15 1.01
N LEU A 152 -16.56 2.30 2.01
CA LEU A 152 -16.24 0.89 1.80
C LEU A 152 -17.41 0.10 1.20
N THR A 153 -18.65 0.57 1.32
CA THR A 153 -19.83 0.00 0.63
C THR A 153 -19.65 -0.04 -0.90
N LYS A 154 -18.77 0.81 -1.46
CA LYS A 154 -18.46 0.86 -2.88
C LYS A 154 -17.44 -0.19 -3.34
N LEU A 155 -17.04 -1.12 -2.48
CA LEU A 155 -16.11 -2.20 -2.80
C LEU A 155 -16.89 -3.46 -3.20
N SER A 156 -17.48 -3.45 -4.39
CA SER A 156 -18.39 -4.51 -4.87
C SER A 156 -17.76 -5.91 -4.97
N ASN A 157 -16.43 -6.00 -5.02
CA ASN A 157 -15.69 -7.27 -5.05
C ASN A 157 -15.35 -7.83 -3.66
N LEU A 158 -15.64 -7.10 -2.59
CA LEU A 158 -15.27 -7.49 -1.22
C LEU A 158 -16.07 -8.73 -0.80
N LYS A 159 -15.36 -9.79 -0.42
CA LYS A 159 -15.93 -11.09 -0.02
C LYS A 159 -15.73 -11.37 1.46
N VAL A 160 -14.65 -10.85 2.03
CA VAL A 160 -14.32 -10.99 3.45
C VAL A 160 -13.96 -9.62 3.98
N PHE A 161 -14.69 -9.20 5.01
CA PHE A 161 -14.41 -8.01 5.80
C PHE A 161 -14.44 -8.38 7.27
N ASP A 162 -13.25 -8.40 7.88
CA ASP A 162 -13.11 -8.73 9.29
C ASP A 162 -12.42 -7.59 10.04
N VAL A 163 -13.15 -7.00 10.98
CA VAL A 163 -12.69 -5.91 11.85
C VAL A 163 -12.99 -6.21 13.31
N SER A 164 -13.32 -7.45 13.63
CA SER A 164 -13.60 -7.91 15.00
C SER A 164 -12.43 -7.63 15.94
N ASN A 165 -12.68 -7.52 17.24
CA ASN A 165 -11.65 -7.27 18.25
C ASN A 165 -10.80 -6.02 17.93
N ASN A 166 -11.49 -4.89 17.78
CA ASN A 166 -10.94 -3.53 17.70
C ASN A 166 -11.82 -2.61 18.56
N ASP A 167 -11.38 -1.36 18.75
CA ASP A 167 -12.09 -0.31 19.49
C ASP A 167 -12.99 0.55 18.58
N LEU A 168 -13.57 -0.07 17.55
CA LEU A 168 -14.41 0.61 16.58
C LEU A 168 -15.80 0.92 17.16
N CYS A 169 -16.43 1.97 16.64
CA CYS A 169 -17.71 2.45 17.11
C CYS A 169 -18.66 2.85 15.98
N GLY A 170 -19.93 3.09 16.30
CA GLY A 170 -20.96 3.51 15.35
C GLY A 170 -21.66 2.34 14.66
N THR A 171 -22.21 2.58 13.47
CA THR A 171 -23.03 1.58 12.75
C THR A 171 -22.25 0.91 11.63
N ILE A 172 -22.51 -0.38 11.44
CA ILE A 172 -22.06 -1.11 10.25
C ILE A 172 -22.87 -0.60 9.06
N PRO A 173 -22.24 -0.23 7.94
CA PRO A 173 -22.98 0.04 6.72
C PRO A 173 -23.78 -1.21 6.30
N VAL A 174 -25.06 -1.07 5.99
CA VAL A 174 -25.93 -2.20 5.58
C VAL A 174 -26.10 -2.33 4.07
N GLU A 175 -25.29 -1.60 3.29
CA GLU A 175 -25.36 -1.51 1.83
C GLU A 175 -24.18 -2.24 1.15
N GLY A 176 -24.34 -2.57 -0.13
CA GLY A 176 -23.28 -3.14 -0.95
C GLY A 176 -22.83 -4.53 -0.43
N PRO A 177 -21.52 -4.82 -0.35
CA PRO A 177 -21.04 -6.13 0.09
C PRO A 177 -21.42 -6.45 1.55
N PHE A 178 -21.62 -5.42 2.39
CA PHE A 178 -21.92 -5.58 3.81
C PHE A 178 -23.32 -6.15 4.08
N ALA A 179 -24.25 -6.00 3.13
CA ALA A 179 -25.57 -6.62 3.23
C ALA A 179 -25.51 -8.15 3.31
N THR A 180 -24.39 -8.76 2.91
CA THR A 180 -24.18 -10.21 2.88
C THR A 180 -23.30 -10.74 4.00
N PHE A 181 -22.66 -9.86 4.79
CA PHE A 181 -21.72 -10.30 5.82
C PHE A 181 -22.45 -10.66 7.12
N PRO A 182 -22.06 -11.76 7.79
CA PRO A 182 -22.70 -12.19 9.03
C PRO A 182 -22.51 -11.15 10.13
N MET A 183 -23.60 -10.73 10.76
CA MET A 183 -23.59 -9.68 11.79
C MET A 183 -22.77 -10.05 13.04
N GLU A 184 -22.56 -11.35 13.28
CA GLU A 184 -21.84 -11.88 14.46
C GLU A 184 -20.38 -11.43 14.55
N ARG A 185 -19.77 -10.95 13.46
CA ARG A 185 -18.38 -10.45 13.44
C ARG A 185 -18.22 -9.00 13.89
N TYR A 186 -19.31 -8.39 14.33
CA TYR A 186 -19.41 -6.96 14.49
C TYR A 186 -20.00 -6.62 15.87
N HIS A 187 -19.15 -6.43 16.88
CA HIS A 187 -19.56 -5.84 18.16
C HIS A 187 -19.08 -4.40 18.18
N PHE A 188 -20.00 -3.44 18.07
CA PHE A 188 -19.69 -2.01 18.03
C PHE A 188 -20.30 -1.31 19.25
N TYR A 189 -19.52 -0.43 19.87
CA TYR A 189 -20.00 0.50 20.88
C TYR A 189 -20.52 1.79 20.19
N THR A 190 -21.37 2.56 20.86
CA THR A 190 -21.67 3.94 20.43
C THR A 190 -20.41 4.79 20.51
N CYS A 191 -20.12 5.59 19.48
CA CYS A 191 -18.95 6.47 19.51
C CYS A 191 -19.10 7.50 20.65
N LEU A 192 -18.10 7.57 21.53
CA LEU A 192 -17.97 8.67 22.48
C LEU A 192 -17.44 9.89 21.72
N SER A 193 -18.17 11.00 21.82
CA SER A 193 -17.87 12.30 21.21
C SER A 193 -16.72 13.03 21.89
#